data_AF-A0A7X2G3A3-F1
#
_entry.id   AF-A0A7X2G3A3-F1
#
_cell.length_a   1.000
_cell.length_b   1.000
_cell.length_c   1.000
_cell.angle_alpha   90.00
_cell.angle_beta   90.00
_cell.angle_gamma   90.00
#
_symmetry.space_group_name_H-M   'P 1'
#
loop_
_entity.id
_entity.type
_entity.pdbx_description
1 polymer ?
#
loop_
_entity_poly.entity_id
_entity_poly.type
_entity_poly.pdbx_seq_one_letter_code
_entity_poly.pdbx_strand_id
1 'polypeptide(L)' 'MWAETTKDGRIKFREQYKDPLTGKYKKVSVTYDKNTNQTRRRAQIALEQKIQSKLRHIQDGNIKKGVTLGEVIKE' A
#
# COMPACT_ATOMS: atom_id res chain seq x y z
N MET A 1 -6.40 1.98 -7.05
CA MET A 1 -7.10 0.72 -6.69
C MET A 1 -7.75 0.06 -7.90
N TRP A 2 -7.60 -1.27 -8.06
CA TRP A 2 -8.37 -2.09 -9.00
C TRP A 2 -9.12 -3.21 -8.26
N ALA A 3 -10.31 -3.59 -8.74
CA ALA A 3 -11.15 -4.62 -8.14
C ALA A 3 -11.24 -5.85 -9.06
N GLU A 4 -10.94 -7.02 -8.52
CA GLU A 4 -10.99 -8.30 -9.22
C GLU A 4 -12.01 -9.21 -8.52
N THR A 5 -12.98 -9.75 -9.27
CA THR A 5 -13.89 -10.77 -8.73
C THR A 5 -13.15 -12.12 -8.70
N THR A 6 -13.17 -12.76 -7.54
CA THR A 6 -12.56 -14.07 -7.32
C THR A 6 -13.53 -15.17 -7.77
N LYS A 7 -13.02 -16.36 -8.10
CA LYS A 7 -13.86 -17.53 -8.45
C LYS A 7 -14.89 -17.90 -7.37
N ASP A 8 -14.58 -17.53 -6.13
CA ASP A 8 -15.40 -17.72 -4.93
C ASP A 8 -16.56 -16.71 -4.81
N GLY A 9 -16.69 -15.74 -5.73
CA GLY A 9 -17.71 -14.68 -5.69
C GLY A 9 -17.32 -13.45 -4.87
N ARG A 10 -16.25 -13.53 -4.07
CA ARG A 10 -15.69 -12.41 -3.31
C ARG A 10 -14.95 -11.41 -4.20
N ILE A 11 -14.86 -10.16 -3.78
CA ILE A 11 -14.16 -9.08 -4.49
C ILE A 11 -12.82 -8.80 -3.83
N LYS A 12 -11.75 -8.94 -4.60
CA LYS A 12 -10.39 -8.59 -4.19
C LYS A 12 -10.04 -7.21 -4.71
N PHE A 13 -9.95 -6.24 -3.81
CA PHE A 13 -9.42 -4.92 -4.13
C PHE A 13 -7.91 -4.93 -3.93
N ARG A 14 -7.21 -4.41 -4.93
CA ARG A 14 -5.76 -4.30 -4.92
C ARG A 14 -5.33 -2.88 -5.22
N GLU A 15 -4.19 -2.52 -4.68
CA GLU A 15 -3.56 -1.25 -4.96
C GLU A 15 -2.05 -1.44 -5.02
N GLN A 16 -1.42 -0.73 -5.95
CA GLN A 16 0.02 -0.68 -6.07
C GLN A 16 0.47 0.68 -5.55
N TYR A 17 1.48 0.66 -4.69
CA TYR A 17 2.13 1.86 -4.23
C TYR A 17 3.62 1.76 -4.51
N LYS A 18 4.25 2.90 -4.79
CA LYS A 18 5.70 2.99 -4.91
C LYS A 18 6.28 3.08 -3.51
N ASP A 19 7.12 2.14 -3.18
CA ASP A 19 7.81 2.13 -1.90
C ASP A 19 8.90 3.22 -1.95
N PRO A 20 8.86 4.25 -1.08
CA PRO A 20 9.79 5.36 -1.15
C PRO A 20 11.22 4.97 -0.74
N LEU A 21 11.39 3.90 0.05
CA LEU A 21 12.71 3.44 0.49
C LEU A 21 13.41 2.62 -0.61
N THR A 22 12.68 1.71 -1.26
CA THR A 22 13.27 0.79 -2.23
C THR A 22 13.06 1.20 -3.69
N GLY A 23 12.22 2.20 -3.94
CA GLY A 23 11.79 2.59 -5.28
C GLY A 23 10.96 1.53 -6.01
N LYS A 24 10.74 0.37 -5.39
CA LYS A 24 10.05 -0.78 -5.98
C LYS A 24 8.55 -0.62 -5.81
N TYR A 25 7.81 -1.08 -6.81
CA TYR A 25 6.36 -1.15 -6.72
C TYR A 25 5.92 -2.33 -5.86
N LYS A 26 5.24 -2.03 -4.76
CA LYS A 26 4.65 -3.04 -3.88
C LYS A 26 3.14 -3.07 -4.07
N LYS A 27 2.57 -4.27 -3.95
CA LYS A 27 1.12 -4.49 -4.09
C LYS A 27 0.53 -4.80 -2.71
N VAL A 28 -0.62 -4.20 -2.41
CA VAL A 28 -1.47 -4.51 -1.27
C VAL A 28 -2.82 -5.00 -1.77
N SER A 29 -3.43 -5.91 -1.02
CA SER A 29 -4.76 -6.41 -1.35
C SER A 29 -5.62 -6.61 -0.10
N VAL A 30 -6.92 -6.45 -0.30
CA VAL A 30 -7.98 -6.71 0.68
C VAL A 30 -9.12 -7.40 -0.05
N THR A 31 -9.67 -8.43 0.57
CA THR A 31 -10.79 -9.20 0.00
C THR A 31 -12.03 -8.92 0.82
N TYR A 32 -13.14 -8.67 0.14
CA TYR A 32 -14.45 -8.47 0.76
C TYR A 32 -15.51 -9.33 0.08
N ASP A 33 -16.59 -9.56 0.78
CA ASP A 33 -17.67 -10.44 0.34
C ASP A 33 -18.54 -9.81 -0.77
N LYS A 34 -18.78 -8.49 -0.71
CA LYS A 34 -19.70 -7.78 -1.62
C LYS A 34 -19.11 -6.52 -2.23
N ASN A 35 -19.43 -6.26 -3.50
CA ASN A 35 -19.04 -5.03 -4.21
C ASN A 35 -20.02 -3.87 -3.96
N THR A 36 -20.12 -3.37 -2.73
CA THR A 36 -20.94 -2.18 -2.44
C THR A 36 -20.07 -0.92 -2.38
N ASN A 37 -20.68 0.26 -2.56
CA ASN A 37 -19.97 1.54 -2.39
C ASN A 37 -19.33 1.68 -0.99
N GLN A 38 -20.02 1.17 0.04
CA GLN A 38 -19.49 1.15 1.40
C GLN A 38 -18.25 0.24 1.51
N THR A 39 -18.30 -0.94 0.91
CA THR A 39 -17.14 -1.85 0.85
C THR A 39 -15.96 -1.21 0.13
N ARG A 40 -16.19 -0.52 -1.01
CA ARG A 40 -15.12 0.17 -1.75
C ARG A 40 -14.43 1.22 -0.88
N ARG A 41 -15.20 2.03 -0.16
CA ARG A 41 -14.64 3.04 0.75
C ARG A 41 -13.86 2.41 1.90
N ARG A 42 -14.39 1.34 2.51
CA ARG A 42 -13.68 0.56 3.54
C ARG A 42 -12.40 -0.06 2.99
N ALA A 43 -12.43 -0.59 1.76
CA ALA A 43 -11.28 -1.16 1.09
C ALA A 43 -10.20 -0.10 0.84
N GLN A 44 -10.58 1.12 0.45
CA GLN A 44 -9.63 2.22 0.24
C GLN A 44 -8.92 2.56 1.55
N ILE A 45 -9.69 2.77 2.62
CA ILE A 45 -9.14 3.06 3.96
C ILE A 45 -8.23 1.92 4.43
N ALA A 46 -8.65 0.67 4.28
CA ALA A 46 -7.87 -0.49 4.69
C ALA A 46 -6.57 -0.66 3.88
N LEU A 47 -6.59 -0.37 2.57
CA LEU A 47 -5.40 -0.39 1.74
C LEU A 47 -4.44 0.74 2.14
N GLU A 48 -4.95 1.95 2.35
CA GLU A 48 -4.17 3.10 2.80
C GLU A 48 -3.53 2.82 4.17
N GLN A 49 -4.28 2.30 5.14
CA GLN A 49 -3.75 1.91 6.45
C GLN A 49 -2.66 0.83 6.34
N LYS A 50 -2.83 -0.15 5.44
CA LYS A 50 -1.79 -1.16 5.17
C LYS A 50 -0.54 -0.53 4.56
N ILE A 51 -0.69 0.42 3.65
CA ILE A 51 0.42 1.16 3.05
C ILE A 51 1.13 1.98 4.14
N GLN A 52 0.40 2.79 4.90
CA GLN A 52 0.96 3.59 6.00
C GLN A 52 1.66 2.75 7.06
N SER A 53 1.08 1.61 7.44
CA SER A 53 1.72 0.69 8.39
C SER A 53 3.03 0.14 7.82
N LYS A 54 3.06 -0.26 6.55
CA LYS A 54 4.30 -0.67 5.88
C LYS A 54 5.32 0.47 5.82
N LEU A 55 4.89 1.70 5.52
CA LEU A 55 5.75 2.89 5.50
C LEU A 55 6.29 3.26 6.89
N ARG A 56 5.52 3.05 7.96
CA ARG A 56 5.95 3.25 9.35
C ARG A 56 6.94 2.17 9.80
N HIS A 57 6.68 0.91 9.49
CA HIS A 57 7.63 -0.17 9.74
C HIS A 57 8.94 0.00 8.97
N ILE A 58 8.87 0.61 7.79
CA ILE A 58 10.07 0.99 7.01
C ILE A 58 10.88 2.07 7.74
N GLN A 59 10.24 3.05 8.40
CA GLN A 59 10.93 4.07 9.19
C GLN A 59 11.54 3.49 10.47
N ASP A 60 10.82 2.60 11.16
CA ASP A 60 11.29 1.95 12.39
C ASP A 60 12.43 0.93 12.13
N GLY A 61 12.34 0.19 11.03
CA GLY A 61 13.39 -0.72 10.56
C GLY A 61 14.64 -0.03 9.99
N ASN A 62 14.65 1.30 9.88
CA ASN A 62 15.76 2.09 9.34
C ASN A 62 16.68 2.70 10.42
N ILE A 63 16.64 2.24 11.68
CA ILE A 63 17.79 2.42 12.59
C ILE A 63 18.79 1.25 12.42
N LYS A 64 18.82 0.58 11.26
CA LYS A 64 20.04 -0.12 10.79
C LYS A 64 20.22 0.06 9.29
N LYS A 65 21.06 1.05 8.98
CA LYS A 65 22.05 1.07 7.89
C LYS A 65 21.61 1.66 6.53
N GLY A 66 21.66 3.00 6.49
CA GLY A 66 22.40 3.74 5.46
C GLY A 66 21.68 4.04 4.14
N VAL A 67 21.70 5.33 3.77
CA VAL A 67 21.59 5.92 2.42
C VAL A 67 20.24 5.63 1.70
N THR A 68 19.40 6.57 1.26
CA THR A 68 19.53 7.95 0.77
C THR A 68 18.11 8.50 0.53
N LEU A 69 17.85 9.77 0.82
CA LEU A 69 17.03 10.60 -0.06
C LEU A 69 17.53 12.05 0.00
N GLY A 70 18.34 12.40 -1.00
CA GLY A 70 18.60 13.79 -1.38
C GLY A 70 19.88 14.38 -0.79
N GLU A 71 21.04 14.14 -1.41
CA GLU A 71 21.64 15.26 -2.14
C GLU A 71 20.62 16.13 -2.90
N VAL A 72 20.92 17.43 -2.96
CA VAL A 72 20.19 18.51 -3.63
C VAL A 72 19.10 19.19 -2.79
N ILE A 73 19.54 20.04 -1.85
CA ILE A 73 19.54 21.47 -2.16
C ILE A 73 20.97 21.97 -1.90
N LYS A 74 21.66 22.27 -3.00
CA LYS A 74 22.91 23.03 -3.03
C LYS A 74 22.56 24.39 -3.65
N GLU A 75 23.16 25.42 -3.05
CA GLU A 75 22.99 26.88 -3.23
C GLU A 75 21.76 27.53 -2.61
#